data_AF-A0A9W3D3T2-F1
#
_entry.id   AF-A0A9W3D3T2-F1
#
_cell.length_a   1.000
_cell.length_b   1.000
_cell.length_c   1.000
_cell.angle_alpha   90.00
_cell.angle_beta   90.00
_cell.angle_gamma   90.00
#
_symmetry.space_group_name_H-M   'P 1'
#
loop_
_entity.id
_entity.type
_entity.pdbx_description
1 polymer ?
#
loop_
_entity_poly.entity_id
_entity_poly.type
_entity_poly.pdbx_seq_one_letter_code
_entity_poly.pdbx_strand_id
1 'polypeptide(L)'
;MAIHNEKMTYSFEIDNFSQRNTVFATPIFSTGSCNWYVYVYPKGDEFSKNMCLWLTVPDPFLRPLYWSRETFFRFVVVNPSNVNSSRSFINTGHVFNKGLPTCGFRTDLSLSELQEGKFLVNDKLKIEVYIGTIYAHGGLDPDVLPEKKKETVCVNGFQVLDSQVKSAKWIFETYPETALYIQPQDPQLKTAYMNILLRIYETLYNSPLEKLTENELSNVSKGLLDLTQAGFKLEWLREKLEKVSVERKKLSGYEAQALELGKQLKNLELMMCNLKAEIKLKAES
;
A
#
# COMPACT_ATOMS: atom_id res chain seq x y z
N MET A 1 -6.33 -20.57 21.47
CA MET A 1 -5.64 -20.50 20.17
C MET A 1 -5.02 -19.12 20.08
N ALA A 2 -3.69 -19.03 20.07
CA ALA A 2 -3.01 -17.74 20.04
C ALA A 2 -3.17 -17.12 18.65
N ILE A 3 -4.09 -16.16 18.52
CA ILE A 3 -4.19 -15.31 17.34
C ILE A 3 -3.07 -14.29 17.47
N HIS A 4 -1.85 -14.64 17.05
CA HIS A 4 -0.82 -13.63 16.82
C HIS A 4 -1.07 -13.10 15.41
N ASN A 5 -1.58 -11.87 15.29
CA ASN A 5 -1.60 -11.18 14.01
C ASN A 5 -0.15 -10.92 13.60
N GLU A 6 0.38 -11.72 12.68
CA GLU A 6 1.75 -11.61 12.18
C GLU A 6 1.91 -10.44 11.19
N LYS A 7 0.80 -9.83 10.76
CA LYS A 7 0.83 -8.70 9.84
C LYS A 7 1.00 -7.39 10.60
N MET A 8 2.07 -6.67 10.25
CA MET A 8 2.31 -5.31 10.72
C MET A 8 1.12 -4.41 10.37
N THR A 9 0.57 -3.72 11.36
CA THR A 9 -0.58 -2.81 11.19
C THR A 9 -0.10 -1.41 10.82
N TYR A 10 0.86 -0.88 11.57
CA TYR A 10 1.33 0.49 11.43
C TYR A 10 2.80 0.58 11.79
N SER A 11 3.54 1.51 11.18
CA SER A 11 4.92 1.79 11.52
C SER A 11 5.18 3.28 11.41
N PHE A 12 5.99 3.82 12.32
CA PHE A 12 6.37 5.22 12.29
C PHE A 12 7.81 5.38 12.77
N GLU A 13 8.41 6.48 12.35
CA GLU A 13 9.74 6.90 12.78
C GLU A 13 9.63 8.20 13.57
N ILE A 14 10.47 8.32 14.59
CA ILE A 14 10.61 9.53 15.38
C ILE A 14 11.99 10.11 15.10
N ASP A 15 12.01 11.28 14.44
CA ASP A 15 13.23 12.05 14.21
C ASP A 15 13.70 12.76 15.48
N ASN A 16 15.02 12.95 15.58
CA ASN A 16 15.71 13.65 16.67
C ASN A 16 15.31 13.09 18.05
N PHE A 17 15.21 11.75 18.16
CA PHE A 17 14.63 11.09 19.34
C PHE A 17 15.40 11.44 20.61
N SER A 18 16.73 11.50 20.55
CA SER A 18 17.57 11.81 21.71
C SER A 18 17.31 13.18 22.33
N GLN A 19 16.83 14.14 21.53
CA GLN A 19 16.57 15.52 21.96
C GLN A 19 15.13 15.75 22.43
N ARG A 20 14.24 14.77 22.28
CA ARG A 20 12.82 14.97 22.63
C ARG A 20 12.58 14.93 24.14
N ASN A 21 11.96 16.00 24.62
CA ASN A 21 11.52 16.14 26.01
C ASN A 21 9.99 16.06 26.16
N THR A 22 9.26 16.07 25.05
CA THR A 22 7.79 16.10 25.03
C THR A 22 7.23 14.78 24.51
N VAL A 23 5.97 14.53 24.86
CA VAL A 23 5.21 13.39 24.36
C VAL A 23 5.05 13.51 22.85
N PHE A 24 5.27 12.41 22.14
CA PHE A 24 4.96 12.28 20.73
C PHE A 24 3.64 11.54 20.56
N ALA A 25 2.78 12.05 19.68
CA ALA A 25 1.58 11.36 19.24
C ALA A 25 1.69 11.08 17.74
N THR A 26 1.32 9.87 17.32
CA THR A 26 1.16 9.57 15.90
C THR A 26 -0.10 10.25 15.35
N PRO A 27 -0.20 10.44 14.02
CA PRO A 27 -1.49 10.58 13.38
C PRO A 27 -2.41 9.39 13.75
N ILE A 28 -3.72 9.62 13.65
CA ILE A 28 -4.72 8.55 13.81
C ILE A 28 -4.61 7.58 12.64
N PHE A 29 -4.66 6.28 12.94
CA PHE A 29 -4.67 5.20 11.96
C PHE A 29 -5.75 4.16 12.29
N SER A 30 -6.24 3.45 11.27
CA SER A 30 -7.38 2.54 11.38
C SER A 30 -6.98 1.07 11.22
N THR A 31 -7.77 0.16 11.80
CA THR A 31 -7.31 -0.90 12.71
C THR A 31 -8.43 -1.79 13.24
N GLY A 32 -8.81 -2.89 12.61
CA GLY A 32 -9.83 -3.82 13.10
C GLY A 32 -11.16 -3.12 13.38
N SER A 33 -11.64 -2.30 12.45
CA SER A 33 -12.84 -1.44 12.62
C SER A 33 -12.79 -0.44 13.79
N CYS A 34 -11.59 -0.02 14.18
CA CYS A 34 -11.35 0.97 15.22
C CYS A 34 -10.25 1.94 14.77
N ASN A 35 -10.35 3.19 15.24
CA ASN A 35 -9.29 4.17 15.14
C ASN A 35 -8.33 4.04 16.33
N TRP A 36 -7.06 4.26 16.06
CA TRP A 36 -5.99 4.16 17.03
C TRP A 36 -4.99 5.29 16.81
N TYR A 37 -4.27 5.63 17.86
CA TYR A 37 -3.03 6.38 17.76
C TYR A 37 -2.11 5.96 18.91
N VAL A 38 -0.82 6.27 18.78
CA VAL A 38 0.20 5.88 19.75
C VAL A 38 0.78 7.12 20.40
N TYR A 39 0.82 7.12 21.74
CA TYR A 39 1.67 8.02 22.50
C TYR A 39 3.01 7.37 22.79
N VAL A 40 4.08 8.13 22.55
CA VAL A 40 5.44 7.79 22.96
C VAL A 40 5.92 8.85 23.92
N TYR A 41 6.33 8.42 25.11
CA TYR A 41 6.95 9.28 26.13
C TYR A 41 8.45 8.97 26.11
N PRO A 42 9.30 9.76 25.44
CA PRO A 42 10.71 9.40 25.24
C PRO A 42 11.49 9.28 26.55
N LYS A 43 11.13 10.07 27.57
CA LYS A 43 11.74 10.10 28.91
C LYS A 43 10.89 9.45 30.00
N GLY A 44 9.84 8.74 29.60
CA GLY A 44 8.90 8.09 30.49
C GLY A 44 7.82 8.99 31.07
N ASP A 45 7.07 8.43 32.02
CA ASP A 45 5.93 9.06 32.69
C ASP A 45 6.27 9.38 34.16
N GLU A 46 5.28 9.78 34.96
CA GLU A 46 5.47 10.10 36.38
C GLU A 46 6.02 8.93 37.22
N PHE A 47 5.97 7.70 36.69
CA PHE A 47 6.32 6.47 37.38
C PHE A 47 7.52 5.74 36.78
N SER A 48 8.04 6.19 35.63
CA SER A 48 9.15 5.56 34.91
C SER A 48 10.04 6.59 34.26
N LYS A 49 11.36 6.40 34.35
CA LYS A 49 12.35 7.21 33.63
C LYS A 49 12.66 6.65 32.22
N ASN A 50 12.11 5.50 31.89
CA ASN A 50 12.31 4.81 30.62
C ASN A 50 11.18 5.12 29.64
N MET A 51 11.45 4.95 28.35
CA MET A 51 10.45 5.21 27.31
C MET A 51 9.13 4.48 27.59
N CYS A 52 8.00 5.16 27.41
CA CYS A 52 6.68 4.54 27.53
C CYS A 52 5.94 4.59 26.19
N LEU A 53 5.19 3.52 25.90
CA LEU A 53 4.43 3.33 24.67
C LEU A 53 2.97 3.06 25.02
N TRP A 54 2.03 3.86 24.52
CA TRP A 54 0.61 3.71 24.82
C TRP A 54 -0.22 3.69 23.54
N LEU A 55 -1.01 2.64 23.35
CA LEU A 55 -2.03 2.55 22.32
C LEU A 55 -3.32 3.17 22.87
N THR A 56 -3.92 4.10 22.13
CA THR A 56 -5.11 4.84 22.59
C THR A 56 -6.17 4.92 21.49
N VAL A 57 -7.43 4.87 21.92
CA VAL A 57 -8.61 5.13 21.09
C VAL A 57 -8.92 6.64 21.13
N PRO A 58 -9.06 7.32 19.98
CA PRO A 58 -9.42 8.74 19.95
C PRO A 58 -10.87 8.96 20.40
N ASP A 59 -11.16 10.12 21.00
CA ASP A 59 -12.49 10.61 21.36
C ASP A 59 -13.47 9.56 21.94
N PRO A 60 -13.08 8.82 22.99
CA PRO A 60 -13.86 7.70 23.52
C PRO A 60 -15.25 8.12 24.04
N PHE A 61 -15.43 9.41 24.36
CA PHE A 61 -16.70 9.96 24.83
C PHE A 61 -17.75 10.16 23.72
N LEU A 62 -17.31 10.22 22.46
CA LEU A 62 -18.19 10.36 21.28
C LEU A 62 -18.68 9.00 20.75
N ARG A 63 -18.27 7.89 21.38
CA ARG A 63 -18.60 6.54 20.94
C ARG A 63 -20.00 6.10 21.40
N PRO A 64 -20.67 5.18 20.66
CA PRO A 64 -21.97 4.66 21.03
C PRO A 64 -22.00 4.04 22.44
N LEU A 65 -23.18 4.04 23.06
CA LEU A 65 -23.42 3.32 24.30
C LEU A 65 -23.00 1.85 24.16
N TYR A 66 -22.26 1.33 25.14
CA TYR A 66 -21.72 -0.03 25.18
C TYR A 66 -20.64 -0.36 24.14
N TRP A 67 -19.99 0.65 23.56
CA TRP A 67 -18.83 0.44 22.69
C TRP A 67 -17.65 -0.17 23.46
N SER A 68 -17.14 -1.30 22.96
CA SER A 68 -15.88 -1.89 23.42
C SER A 68 -15.15 -2.67 22.34
N ARG A 69 -13.82 -2.75 22.44
CA ARG A 69 -12.95 -3.54 21.57
C ARG A 69 -11.99 -4.36 22.42
N GLU A 70 -12.13 -5.67 22.39
CA GLU A 70 -11.12 -6.56 22.95
C GLU A 70 -10.03 -6.80 21.91
N THR A 71 -8.83 -6.35 22.23
CA THR A 71 -7.73 -6.25 21.29
C THR A 71 -6.46 -6.81 21.93
N PHE A 72 -5.73 -7.63 21.18
CA PHE A 72 -4.32 -7.90 21.48
C PHE A 72 -3.46 -6.99 20.61
N PHE A 73 -2.33 -6.55 21.14
CA PHE A 73 -1.42 -5.71 20.37
C PHE A 73 0.03 -5.94 20.79
N ARG A 74 0.95 -5.58 19.91
CA ARG A 74 2.38 -5.67 20.12
C ARG A 74 3.07 -4.44 19.57
N PHE A 75 3.95 -3.87 20.37
CA PHE A 75 4.93 -2.88 19.91
C PHE A 75 6.27 -3.56 19.66
N VAL A 76 6.94 -3.19 18.57
CA VAL A 76 8.31 -3.58 18.28
C VAL A 76 9.14 -2.32 18.13
N VAL A 77 10.09 -2.12 19.04
CA VAL A 77 11.14 -1.11 18.92
C VAL A 77 12.24 -1.73 18.07
N VAL A 78 12.32 -1.27 16.82
CA VAL A 78 13.16 -1.90 15.80
C VAL A 78 14.61 -1.52 16.04
N ASN A 79 15.50 -2.53 16.01
CA ASN A 79 16.93 -2.32 15.94
C ASN A 79 17.38 -2.49 14.48
N PRO A 80 17.66 -1.41 13.73
CA PRO A 80 17.99 -1.53 12.31
C PRO A 80 19.35 -2.18 12.08
N SER A 81 20.25 -2.12 13.06
CA SER A 81 21.59 -2.70 12.99
C SER A 81 21.58 -4.22 13.16
N ASN A 82 20.61 -4.76 13.92
CA ASN A 82 20.40 -6.18 14.08
C ASN A 82 18.92 -6.45 14.42
N VAL A 83 18.16 -6.94 13.44
CA VAL A 83 16.71 -7.21 13.59
C VAL A 83 16.42 -8.14 14.78
N ASN A 84 17.29 -9.12 15.06
CA ASN A 84 17.11 -10.06 16.19
C ASN A 84 17.30 -9.38 17.56
N SER A 85 17.93 -8.21 17.61
CA SER A 85 18.08 -7.41 18.82
C SER A 85 16.90 -6.44 19.04
N SER A 86 15.93 -6.39 18.12
CA SER A 86 14.71 -5.59 18.29
C SER A 86 13.95 -6.00 19.56
N ARG A 87 13.27 -5.05 20.18
CA ARG A 87 12.58 -5.27 21.47
C ARG A 87 11.08 -5.27 21.27
N SER A 88 10.40 -6.18 21.95
CA SER A 88 9.01 -6.51 21.70
C SER A 88 8.19 -6.47 22.98
N PHE A 89 7.11 -5.71 22.97
CA PHE A 89 6.20 -5.55 24.11
C PHE A 89 4.81 -6.02 23.68
N ILE A 90 4.32 -7.10 24.30
CA ILE A 90 3.12 -7.82 23.85
C ILE A 90 2.03 -7.70 24.90
N ASN A 91 0.85 -7.26 24.49
CA ASN A 91 -0.38 -7.28 25.28
C ASN A 91 -1.30 -8.34 24.69
N THR A 92 -1.66 -9.34 25.50
CA THR A 92 -2.44 -10.51 25.05
C THR A 92 -3.95 -10.32 25.15
N GLY A 93 -4.43 -9.14 25.50
CA GLY A 93 -5.86 -8.84 25.58
C GLY A 93 -6.13 -7.63 26.48
N HIS A 94 -6.63 -6.56 25.89
CA HIS A 94 -7.16 -5.39 26.59
C HIS A 94 -8.52 -5.01 26.01
N VAL A 95 -9.49 -4.71 26.88
CA VAL A 95 -10.81 -4.26 26.49
C VAL A 95 -10.85 -2.74 26.49
N PHE A 96 -10.62 -2.15 25.32
CA PHE A 96 -10.74 -0.71 25.11
C PHE A 96 -12.21 -0.30 25.16
N ASN A 97 -12.52 0.71 25.97
CA ASN A 97 -13.88 1.24 26.12
C ASN A 97 -13.82 2.71 26.59
N LYS A 98 -14.99 3.32 26.81
CA LYS A 98 -15.09 4.71 27.26
C LYS A 98 -14.32 5.01 28.55
N GLY A 99 -14.30 4.08 29.50
CA GLY A 99 -13.59 4.23 30.78
C GLY A 99 -12.11 3.84 30.72
N LEU A 100 -11.74 2.98 29.77
CA LEU A 100 -10.36 2.50 29.57
C LEU A 100 -9.97 2.65 28.09
N PRO A 101 -9.71 3.88 27.61
CA PRO A 101 -9.39 4.12 26.20
C PRO A 101 -7.92 3.89 25.86
N THR A 102 -7.05 3.67 26.84
CA THR A 102 -5.59 3.64 26.69
C THR A 102 -5.00 2.41 27.38
N CYS A 103 -4.09 1.72 26.70
CA CYS A 103 -3.31 0.62 27.24
C CYS A 103 -1.90 0.60 26.64
N GLY A 104 -0.89 0.19 27.40
CA GLY A 104 0.50 0.33 26.96
C GLY A 104 1.51 -0.27 27.91
N PHE A 105 2.76 0.16 27.74
CA PHE A 105 3.93 -0.35 28.45
C PHE A 105 4.83 0.80 28.90
N ARG A 106 5.29 0.69 30.15
CA ARG A 106 6.53 1.31 30.59
C ARG A 106 7.64 0.37 30.18
N THR A 107 8.44 0.76 29.19
CA THR A 107 9.48 -0.14 28.66
C THR A 107 10.67 -0.20 29.62
N ASP A 108 11.51 -1.19 29.40
CA ASP A 108 12.85 -1.28 29.99
C ASP A 108 13.88 -0.46 29.21
N LEU A 109 13.49 0.32 28.19
CA LEU A 109 14.40 1.03 27.30
C LEU A 109 14.61 2.49 27.72
N SER A 110 15.77 2.75 28.31
CA SER A 110 16.30 4.10 28.55
C SER A 110 16.94 4.68 27.28
N LEU A 111 17.18 5.99 27.28
CA LEU A 111 17.85 6.65 26.15
C LEU A 111 19.28 6.11 25.93
N SER A 112 20.02 5.82 27.01
CA SER A 112 21.37 5.25 26.90
C SER A 112 21.35 3.86 26.27
N GLU A 113 20.41 2.99 26.66
CA GLU A 113 20.27 1.66 26.05
C GLU A 113 19.90 1.72 24.57
N LEU A 114 19.06 2.69 24.17
CA LEU A 114 18.72 2.90 22.76
C LEU A 114 19.94 3.36 21.94
N GLN A 115 20.79 4.22 22.52
CA GLN A 115 22.02 4.72 21.88
C GLN A 115 23.09 3.64 21.80
N GLU A 116 23.46 3.03 22.93
CA GLU A 116 24.49 1.98 23.02
C GLU A 116 24.08 0.73 22.22
N GLY A 117 22.80 0.38 22.26
CA GLY A 117 22.23 -0.74 21.52
C GLY A 117 22.06 -0.51 20.02
N LYS A 118 22.42 0.67 19.50
CA LYS A 118 22.29 1.04 18.07
C LYS A 118 20.85 0.93 17.52
N PHE A 119 19.86 1.25 18.35
CA PHE A 119 18.46 1.36 17.93
C PHE A 119 18.20 2.65 17.14
N LEU A 120 19.03 3.68 17.37
CA LEU A 120 18.92 4.98 16.71
C LEU A 120 19.86 5.05 15.50
N VAL A 121 19.29 5.20 14.30
CA VAL A 121 20.06 5.47 13.06
C VAL A 121 19.80 6.91 12.64
N ASN A 122 20.84 7.73 12.54
CA ASN A 122 20.71 9.19 12.33
C ASN A 122 19.77 9.87 13.35
N ASP A 123 19.85 9.43 14.61
CA ASP A 123 18.95 9.84 15.71
C ASP A 123 17.45 9.63 15.44
N LYS A 124 17.12 8.64 14.59
CA LYS A 124 15.76 8.21 14.32
C LYS A 124 15.44 6.89 15.02
N LEU A 125 14.32 6.85 15.73
CA LEU A 125 13.79 5.62 16.32
C LEU A 125 12.62 5.11 15.49
N LYS A 126 12.67 3.85 15.04
CA LYS A 126 11.56 3.19 14.34
C LYS A 126 10.76 2.29 15.28
N ILE A 127 9.44 2.44 15.26
CA ILE A 127 8.51 1.62 16.03
C ILE A 127 7.48 1.00 15.09
N GLU A 128 7.26 -0.30 15.24
CA GLU A 128 6.23 -1.05 14.53
C GLU A 128 5.12 -1.47 15.51
N VAL A 129 3.89 -1.47 15.02
CA VAL A 129 2.68 -1.75 15.80
C VAL A 129 1.91 -2.86 15.09
N TYR A 130 1.57 -3.89 15.86
CA TYR A 130 0.75 -5.02 15.41
C TYR A 130 -0.48 -5.04 16.29
N ILE A 131 -1.66 -5.04 15.69
CA ILE A 131 -2.93 -5.02 16.41
C ILE A 131 -3.81 -6.10 15.81
N GLY A 132 -4.45 -6.91 16.64
CA GLY A 132 -5.53 -7.77 16.20
C GLY A 132 -6.68 -7.76 17.18
N THR A 133 -7.88 -7.88 16.62
CA THR A 133 -9.14 -7.73 17.35
C THR A 133 -9.72 -9.12 17.62
N ILE A 134 -10.12 -9.36 18.87
CA ILE A 134 -10.69 -10.64 19.32
C ILE A 134 -12.22 -10.56 19.30
N TYR A 135 -12.80 -9.53 19.91
CA TYR A 135 -14.24 -9.31 19.97
C TYR A 135 -14.60 -7.81 19.89
N ALA A 136 -15.74 -7.49 19.28
CA ALA A 136 -16.25 -6.12 19.14
C ALA A 136 -17.72 -6.04 19.59
N HIS A 137 -18.04 -5.06 20.43
CA HIS A 137 -19.41 -4.75 20.88
C HIS A 137 -19.75 -3.27 20.63
N GLY A 138 -21.03 -2.96 20.43
CA GLY A 138 -21.55 -1.58 20.41
C GLY A 138 -21.37 -0.78 19.10
N GLY A 139 -21.59 -1.39 17.93
CA GLY A 139 -21.54 -0.69 16.63
C GLY A 139 -20.14 -0.30 16.18
N LEU A 140 -20.00 0.16 14.93
CA LEU A 140 -18.76 0.70 14.38
C LEU A 140 -18.50 2.10 14.97
N ASP A 141 -17.24 2.50 15.06
CA ASP A 141 -16.90 3.87 15.41
C ASP A 141 -17.25 4.78 14.20
N PRO A 142 -18.11 5.81 14.39
CA PRO A 142 -18.70 6.58 13.30
C PRO A 142 -17.67 7.38 12.50
N ASP A 143 -16.51 7.68 13.09
CA ASP A 143 -15.41 8.40 12.46
C ASP A 143 -14.25 7.47 12.10
N VAL A 144 -14.46 6.14 12.07
CA VAL A 144 -13.47 5.21 11.50
C VAL A 144 -13.27 5.62 10.05
N LEU A 145 -12.16 6.32 9.77
CA LEU A 145 -11.63 6.36 8.42
C LEU A 145 -11.52 4.89 8.04
N PRO A 146 -12.26 4.42 7.02
CA PRO A 146 -12.36 3.02 6.78
C PRO A 146 -10.94 2.49 6.68
N GLU A 147 -10.61 1.48 7.51
CA GLU A 147 -9.69 0.48 7.00
C GLU A 147 -10.19 0.21 5.59
N LYS A 148 -9.34 0.28 4.58
CA LYS A 148 -9.68 -0.30 3.29
C LYS A 148 -9.83 -1.81 3.50
N LYS A 149 -10.86 -2.26 4.23
CA LYS A 149 -11.67 -3.38 3.84
C LYS A 149 -11.98 -3.07 2.39
N LYS A 150 -11.26 -3.78 1.55
CA LYS A 150 -11.61 -4.00 0.18
C LYS A 150 -12.98 -4.67 0.22
N GLU A 151 -14.03 -3.87 0.43
CA GLU A 151 -15.41 -4.34 0.44
C GLU A 151 -15.62 -5.01 -0.91
N THR A 152 -15.88 -6.30 -0.85
CA THR A 152 -16.19 -7.08 -2.04
C THR A 152 -17.70 -7.07 -2.20
N VAL A 153 -18.15 -6.65 -3.37
CA VAL A 153 -19.54 -6.66 -3.80
C VAL A 153 -19.72 -7.80 -4.80
N CYS A 154 -20.82 -8.53 -4.69
CA CYS A 154 -21.16 -9.57 -5.67
C CYS A 154 -21.73 -8.92 -6.94
N VAL A 155 -21.06 -9.11 -8.08
CA VAL A 155 -21.50 -8.69 -9.41
C VAL A 155 -21.60 -9.92 -10.31
N ASN A 156 -22.78 -10.22 -10.82
CA ASN A 156 -23.06 -11.38 -11.68
C ASN A 156 -22.53 -12.72 -11.13
N GLY A 157 -22.56 -12.90 -9.82
CA GLY A 157 -22.08 -14.11 -9.14
C GLY A 157 -20.58 -14.14 -8.83
N PHE A 158 -19.85 -13.05 -9.09
CA PHE A 158 -18.44 -12.87 -8.77
C PHE A 158 -18.23 -11.87 -7.64
N GLN A 159 -17.31 -12.17 -6.72
CA GLN A 159 -16.88 -11.20 -5.70
C GLN A 159 -15.86 -10.24 -6.31
N VAL A 160 -16.14 -8.94 -6.33
CA VAL A 160 -15.25 -7.89 -6.86
C VAL A 160 -15.11 -6.75 -5.88
N LEU A 161 -13.98 -6.05 -5.88
CA LEU A 161 -13.80 -4.87 -5.03
C LEU A 161 -14.79 -3.77 -5.41
N ASP A 162 -15.25 -2.99 -4.43
CA ASP A 162 -16.15 -1.85 -4.66
C ASP A 162 -15.61 -0.90 -5.74
N SER A 163 -14.30 -0.61 -5.70
CA SER A 163 -13.60 0.19 -6.70
C SER A 163 -13.64 -0.37 -8.13
N GLN A 164 -13.95 -1.66 -8.29
CA GLN A 164 -14.01 -2.38 -9.56
C GLN A 164 -15.45 -2.70 -9.98
N VAL A 165 -16.45 -2.42 -9.16
CA VAL A 165 -17.86 -2.72 -9.44
C VAL A 165 -18.32 -2.09 -10.75
N LYS A 166 -17.94 -0.83 -11.01
CA LYS A 166 -18.34 -0.13 -12.23
C LYS A 166 -17.80 -0.84 -13.48
N SER A 167 -16.53 -1.23 -13.47
CA SER A 167 -15.91 -1.97 -14.58
C SER A 167 -16.50 -3.35 -14.74
N ALA A 168 -16.71 -4.08 -13.65
CA ALA A 168 -17.34 -5.40 -13.66
C ALA A 168 -18.75 -5.35 -14.26
N LYS A 169 -19.60 -4.41 -13.82
CA LYS A 169 -20.95 -4.22 -14.36
C LYS A 169 -20.90 -3.90 -15.84
N TRP A 170 -20.06 -2.95 -16.25
CA TRP A 170 -19.92 -2.56 -17.64
C TRP A 170 -19.53 -3.74 -18.55
N ILE A 171 -18.60 -4.60 -18.11
CA ILE A 171 -18.20 -5.79 -18.86
C ILE A 171 -19.39 -6.71 -19.08
N PHE A 172 -20.16 -7.04 -18.04
CA PHE A 172 -21.27 -7.99 -18.17
C PHE A 172 -22.51 -7.40 -18.83
N GLU A 173 -22.70 -6.07 -18.78
CA GLU A 173 -23.75 -5.38 -19.51
C GLU A 173 -23.43 -5.31 -21.01
N THR A 174 -22.16 -5.09 -21.36
CA THR A 174 -21.72 -4.94 -22.76
C THR A 174 -21.45 -6.28 -23.44
N TYR A 175 -20.88 -7.23 -22.70
CA TYR A 175 -20.46 -8.55 -23.18
C TYR A 175 -20.99 -9.64 -22.23
N PRO A 176 -22.31 -9.83 -22.15
CA PRO A 176 -22.93 -10.80 -21.23
C PRO A 176 -22.44 -12.23 -21.46
N GLU A 177 -21.99 -12.57 -22.67
CA GLU A 177 -21.42 -13.86 -23.04
C GLU A 177 -20.09 -14.20 -22.34
N THR A 178 -19.42 -13.20 -21.78
CA THR A 178 -18.09 -13.28 -21.16
C THR A 178 -17.95 -14.45 -20.19
N ALA A 179 -18.98 -14.71 -19.38
CA ALA A 179 -18.95 -15.73 -18.33
C ALA A 179 -20.17 -16.68 -18.34
N LEU A 180 -20.84 -16.87 -19.47
CA LEU A 180 -22.06 -17.72 -19.55
C LEU A 180 -21.80 -19.20 -19.25
N TYR A 181 -20.59 -19.71 -19.52
CA TYR A 181 -20.26 -21.14 -19.43
C TYR A 181 -19.02 -21.41 -18.55
N ILE A 182 -18.85 -20.63 -17.48
CA ILE A 182 -17.70 -20.79 -16.58
C ILE A 182 -17.70 -22.18 -15.92
N GLN A 183 -16.57 -22.89 -16.03
CA GLN A 183 -16.38 -24.22 -15.46
C GLN A 183 -16.14 -24.23 -13.94
N PRO A 184 -15.36 -23.33 -13.32
CA PRO A 184 -15.09 -23.43 -11.89
C PRO A 184 -16.33 -23.02 -11.09
N GLN A 185 -16.83 -23.94 -10.26
CA GLN A 185 -17.91 -23.65 -9.30
C GLN A 185 -17.37 -23.14 -7.95
N ASP A 186 -16.07 -23.32 -7.70
CA ASP A 186 -15.42 -22.85 -6.48
C ASP A 186 -15.40 -21.30 -6.40
N PRO A 187 -15.93 -20.70 -5.30
CA PRO A 187 -16.02 -19.25 -5.16
C PRO A 187 -14.68 -18.50 -5.14
N GLN A 188 -13.62 -19.10 -4.58
CA GLN A 188 -12.31 -18.47 -4.53
C GLN A 188 -11.69 -18.43 -5.92
N LEU A 189 -11.84 -19.52 -6.67
CA LEU A 189 -11.37 -19.63 -8.03
C LEU A 189 -12.13 -18.68 -8.98
N LYS A 190 -13.46 -18.55 -8.83
CA LYS A 190 -14.25 -17.51 -9.55
C LYS A 190 -13.72 -16.11 -9.28
N THR A 191 -13.37 -15.81 -8.03
CA THR A 191 -12.81 -14.51 -7.63
C THR A 191 -11.44 -14.26 -8.25
N ALA A 192 -10.57 -15.26 -8.25
CA ALA A 192 -9.25 -15.16 -8.88
C ALA A 192 -9.34 -14.87 -10.38
N TYR A 193 -10.20 -15.60 -11.11
CA TYR A 193 -10.42 -15.37 -12.53
C TYR A 193 -11.02 -13.99 -12.82
N MET A 194 -11.97 -13.53 -12.00
CA MET A 194 -12.54 -12.19 -12.14
C MET A 194 -11.49 -11.09 -11.96
N ASN A 195 -10.57 -11.25 -11.01
CA ASN A 195 -9.47 -10.31 -10.81
C ASN A 195 -8.51 -10.27 -12.02
N ILE A 196 -8.23 -11.42 -12.63
CA ILE A 196 -7.42 -11.48 -13.85
C ILE A 196 -8.14 -10.77 -15.01
N LEU A 197 -9.44 -11.03 -15.19
CA LEU A 197 -10.26 -10.40 -16.21
C LEU A 197 -10.29 -8.87 -16.07
N LEU A 198 -10.54 -8.38 -14.85
CA LEU A 198 -10.54 -6.95 -14.55
C LEU A 198 -9.18 -6.31 -14.78
N ARG A 199 -8.09 -6.98 -14.39
CA ARG A 199 -6.72 -6.49 -14.65
C ARG A 199 -6.45 -6.38 -16.15
N ILE A 200 -6.86 -7.37 -16.95
CA ILE A 200 -6.72 -7.33 -18.41
C ILE A 200 -7.51 -6.17 -18.99
N TYR A 201 -8.78 -6.00 -18.58
CA TYR A 201 -9.61 -4.89 -19.00
C TYR A 201 -8.97 -3.53 -18.67
N GLU A 202 -8.54 -3.34 -17.41
CA GLU A 202 -7.87 -2.11 -16.97
C GLU A 202 -6.61 -1.83 -17.80
N THR A 203 -5.81 -2.87 -18.08
CA THR A 203 -4.59 -2.74 -18.88
C THR A 203 -4.87 -2.33 -20.33
N LEU A 204 -5.94 -2.85 -20.94
CA LEU A 204 -6.24 -2.59 -22.36
C LEU A 204 -7.08 -1.33 -22.62
N TYR A 205 -7.89 -0.91 -21.65
CA TYR A 205 -8.82 0.21 -21.82
C TYR A 205 -8.41 1.46 -21.05
N ASN A 206 -7.73 1.32 -19.92
CA ASN A 206 -7.47 2.44 -19.01
C ASN A 206 -5.98 2.83 -18.95
N SER A 207 -5.06 1.93 -19.30
CA SER A 207 -3.63 2.26 -19.32
C SER A 207 -3.26 3.17 -20.50
N PRO A 208 -2.50 4.25 -20.27
CA PRO A 208 -1.92 5.05 -21.34
C PRO A 208 -0.98 4.22 -22.21
N LEU A 209 -1.04 4.42 -23.54
CA LEU A 209 -0.29 3.62 -24.52
C LEU A 209 1.23 3.73 -24.31
N GLU A 210 1.72 4.90 -23.90
CA GLU A 210 3.14 5.18 -23.65
C GLU A 210 3.70 4.35 -22.49
N LYS A 211 2.84 3.98 -21.53
CA LYS A 211 3.24 3.22 -20.34
C LYS A 211 3.25 1.71 -20.58
N LEU A 212 2.57 1.24 -21.63
CA LEU A 212 2.46 -0.18 -21.91
C LEU A 212 3.78 -0.75 -22.40
N THR A 213 4.23 -1.81 -21.75
CA THR A 213 5.44 -2.57 -22.10
C THR A 213 5.11 -3.85 -22.84
N GLU A 214 6.06 -4.39 -23.60
CA GLU A 214 5.92 -5.69 -24.27
C GLU A 214 5.66 -6.82 -23.26
N ASN A 215 6.25 -6.73 -22.06
CA ASN A 215 6.02 -7.67 -20.98
C ASN A 215 4.58 -7.62 -20.44
N GLU A 216 4.00 -6.43 -20.28
CA GLU A 216 2.59 -6.30 -19.88
C GLU A 216 1.64 -6.87 -20.93
N LEU A 217 1.89 -6.61 -22.21
CA LEU A 217 1.09 -7.19 -23.30
C LEU A 217 1.23 -8.73 -23.37
N SER A 218 2.43 -9.26 -23.12
CA SER A 218 2.66 -10.70 -23.00
C SER A 218 1.89 -11.31 -21.81
N ASN A 219 1.88 -10.63 -20.66
CA ASN A 219 1.15 -11.06 -19.48
C ASN A 219 -0.37 -11.02 -19.69
N VAL A 220 -0.88 -10.01 -20.41
CA VAL A 220 -2.28 -9.95 -20.83
C VAL A 220 -2.62 -11.13 -21.74
N SER A 221 -1.77 -11.43 -22.72
CA SER A 221 -1.96 -12.57 -23.63
C SER A 221 -2.04 -13.91 -22.87
N LYS A 222 -1.13 -14.15 -21.91
CA LYS A 222 -1.16 -15.33 -21.04
C LYS A 222 -2.44 -15.41 -20.22
N GLY A 223 -2.84 -14.31 -19.57
CA GLY A 223 -4.07 -14.28 -18.78
C GLY A 223 -5.34 -14.52 -19.60
N LEU A 224 -5.39 -14.04 -20.85
CA LEU A 224 -6.49 -14.35 -21.77
C LEU A 224 -6.55 -15.85 -22.11
N LEU A 225 -5.39 -16.48 -22.30
CA LEU A 225 -5.31 -17.92 -22.56
C LEU A 225 -5.81 -18.73 -21.35
N ASP A 226 -5.39 -18.37 -20.13
CA ASP A 226 -5.84 -19.01 -18.89
C ASP A 226 -7.37 -18.90 -18.71
N LEU A 227 -7.92 -17.71 -18.95
CA LEU A 227 -9.36 -17.47 -18.83
C LEU A 227 -10.17 -18.20 -19.90
N THR A 228 -9.69 -18.24 -21.15
CA THR A 228 -10.36 -19.02 -22.20
C THR A 228 -10.35 -20.52 -21.88
N GLN A 229 -9.25 -21.05 -21.33
CA GLN A 229 -9.20 -22.44 -20.86
C GLN A 229 -10.18 -22.69 -19.71
N ALA A 230 -10.43 -21.70 -18.86
CA ALA A 230 -11.44 -21.76 -17.80
C ALA A 230 -12.90 -21.60 -18.29
N GLY A 231 -13.11 -21.41 -19.60
CA GLY A 231 -14.43 -21.33 -20.24
C GLY A 231 -14.95 -19.90 -20.46
N PHE A 232 -14.15 -18.86 -20.23
CA PHE A 232 -14.54 -17.49 -20.54
C PHE A 232 -14.50 -17.23 -22.06
N LYS A 233 -15.51 -16.52 -22.57
CA LYS A 233 -15.58 -16.08 -23.97
C LYS A 233 -15.06 -14.65 -24.09
N LEU A 234 -13.83 -14.48 -24.57
CA LEU A 234 -13.09 -13.21 -24.49
C LEU A 234 -12.61 -12.69 -25.86
N GLU A 235 -13.32 -13.01 -26.94
CA GLU A 235 -12.95 -12.59 -28.30
C GLU A 235 -12.83 -11.06 -28.41
N TRP A 236 -13.73 -10.32 -27.76
CA TRP A 236 -13.69 -8.86 -27.72
C TRP A 236 -12.40 -8.30 -27.09
N LEU A 237 -11.85 -8.96 -26.06
CA LEU A 237 -10.55 -8.59 -25.47
C LEU A 237 -9.38 -8.99 -26.36
N ARG A 238 -9.47 -10.11 -27.07
CA ARG A 238 -8.45 -10.53 -28.04
C ARG A 238 -8.33 -9.51 -29.17
N GLU A 239 -9.45 -9.10 -29.76
CA GLU A 239 -9.47 -8.05 -30.77
C GLU A 239 -8.92 -6.72 -30.25
N LYS A 240 -9.25 -6.35 -29.01
CA LYS A 240 -8.72 -5.13 -28.40
C LYS A 240 -7.20 -5.23 -28.18
N LEU A 241 -6.69 -6.35 -27.70
CA LEU A 241 -5.26 -6.59 -27.51
C LEU A 241 -4.48 -6.43 -28.82
N GLU A 242 -5.00 -6.96 -29.93
CA GLU A 242 -4.36 -6.81 -31.24
C GLU A 242 -4.27 -5.35 -31.67
N LYS A 243 -5.37 -4.59 -31.53
CA LYS A 243 -5.39 -3.15 -31.83
C LYS A 243 -4.37 -2.37 -31.00
N VAL A 244 -4.36 -2.58 -29.68
CA VAL A 244 -3.43 -1.91 -28.76
C VAL A 244 -1.97 -2.29 -29.07
N SER A 245 -1.71 -3.55 -29.42
CA SER A 245 -0.37 -4.02 -29.77
C SER A 245 0.16 -3.37 -31.05
N VAL A 246 -0.71 -3.18 -32.06
CA VAL A 246 -0.36 -2.48 -33.29
C VAL A 246 -0.07 -0.99 -33.02
N GLU A 247 -0.92 -0.33 -32.24
CA GLU A 247 -0.73 1.07 -31.86
C GLU A 247 0.56 1.29 -31.07
N ARG A 248 0.86 0.39 -30.11
CA ARG A 248 2.10 0.48 -29.31
C ARG A 248 3.35 0.34 -30.17
N LYS A 249 3.35 -0.58 -31.13
CA LYS A 249 4.46 -0.77 -32.09
C LYS A 249 4.68 0.48 -32.95
N LYS A 250 3.60 1.13 -33.40
CA LYS A 250 3.70 2.40 -34.14
C LYS A 250 4.32 3.49 -33.27
N LEU A 251 3.84 3.64 -32.04
CA LEU A 251 4.37 4.62 -31.08
C LEU A 251 5.86 4.40 -30.81
N SER A 252 6.30 3.16 -30.58
CA SER A 252 7.74 2.88 -30.40
C SER A 252 8.58 3.23 -31.62
N GLY A 253 8.00 3.09 -32.82
CA GLY A 253 8.65 3.53 -34.06
C GLY A 253 8.86 5.05 -34.09
N TYR A 254 7.83 5.82 -33.71
CA TYR A 254 7.94 7.29 -33.61
C TYR A 254 8.93 7.73 -32.52
N GLU A 255 8.92 7.07 -31.36
CA GLU A 255 9.86 7.34 -30.26
C GLU A 255 11.31 7.11 -30.70
N ALA A 256 11.58 6.01 -31.41
CA ALA A 256 12.91 5.73 -31.96
C ALA A 256 13.35 6.77 -32.99
N GLN A 257 12.44 7.20 -33.88
CA GLN A 257 12.72 8.24 -34.87
C GLN A 257 13.01 9.59 -34.22
N ALA A 258 12.23 9.99 -33.21
CA ALA A 258 12.45 11.23 -32.47
C ALA A 258 13.79 11.24 -31.73
N LEU A 259 14.18 10.10 -31.13
CA LEU A 259 15.48 9.96 -30.48
C LEU A 259 16.64 10.13 -31.48
N GLU A 260 16.51 9.57 -32.68
CA GLU A 260 17.52 9.71 -33.73
C GLU A 260 17.66 11.15 -34.23
N LEU A 261 16.54 11.82 -34.49
CA LEU A 261 16.54 13.25 -34.84
C LEU A 261 17.16 14.11 -33.73
N GLY A 262 16.88 13.80 -32.47
CA GLY A 262 17.48 14.48 -31.32
C GLY A 262 19.01 14.33 -31.25
N LYS A 263 19.55 13.17 -31.65
CA LYS A 263 21.02 12.99 -31.75
C LYS A 263 21.60 13.79 -32.91
N GLN A 264 20.92 13.81 -34.06
CA GLN A 264 21.36 14.57 -35.23
C GLN A 264 21.41 16.08 -34.92
N LEU A 265 20.39 16.62 -34.26
CA LEU A 265 20.37 18.03 -33.84
C LEU A 265 21.54 18.38 -32.91
N LYS A 266 21.83 17.55 -31.90
CA LYS A 266 22.99 17.77 -31.01
C LYS A 266 24.32 17.77 -31.75
N ASN A 267 24.48 16.88 -32.74
CA ASN A 267 25.68 16.84 -33.56
C ASN A 267 25.83 18.10 -34.41
N LEU A 268 24.73 18.61 -35.00
CA LEU A 268 24.72 19.85 -35.77
C LEU A 268 25.02 21.07 -34.89
N GLU A 269 24.45 21.15 -33.69
CA GLU A 269 24.74 22.21 -32.72
C GLU A 269 26.24 22.25 -32.37
N LEU A 270 26.84 21.08 -32.10
CA LEU A 270 28.27 20.98 -31.82
C LEU A 270 29.12 21.46 -33.00
N MET A 271 28.75 21.06 -34.23
CA MET A 271 29.44 21.49 -35.44
C MET A 271 29.36 23.01 -35.64
N MET A 272 28.20 23.61 -35.40
CA MET A 272 28.02 25.06 -35.46
C MET A 272 28.86 25.80 -34.41
N CYS A 273 28.95 25.28 -33.18
CA CYS A 273 29.80 25.84 -32.14
C CYS A 273 31.28 25.82 -32.54
N ASN A 274 31.77 24.71 -33.09
CA ASN A 274 33.16 24.58 -33.55
C ASN A 274 33.48 25.56 -34.69
N LEU A 275 32.62 25.62 -35.72
CA LEU A 275 32.78 26.55 -36.84
C LEU A 275 32.78 28.01 -36.36
N LYS A 276 31.91 28.37 -35.42
CA LYS A 276 31.87 29.72 -34.84
C LYS A 276 33.16 30.07 -34.11
N ALA A 277 33.74 29.11 -33.38
CA ALA A 277 35.02 29.30 -32.71
C ALA A 277 36.17 29.50 -33.71
N GLU A 278 36.22 28.70 -34.79
CA GLU A 278 37.22 28.84 -35.85
C GLU A 278 37.13 30.20 -36.57
N ILE A 279 35.92 30.68 -36.87
CA ILE A 279 35.70 31.99 -37.47
C ILE A 279 36.22 33.10 -36.54
N LYS A 280 35.96 32.99 -35.24
CA LYS A 280 36.43 33.97 -34.25
C LYS A 280 37.95 34.01 -34.16
N LEU A 281 38.60 32.84 -34.14
CA LEU A 281 40.06 32.73 -34.14
C LEU A 281 40.70 33.36 -35.39
N LYS A 282 40.11 33.15 -36.57
CA LYS A 282 40.59 33.76 -37.83
C LYS A 282 40.37 35.27 -37.91
N ALA A 283 39.40 35.82 -37.18
CA ALA A 283 39.16 37.26 -37.14
C ALA A 283 40.08 37.99 -36.15
N GLU A 284 40.65 37.26 -35.19
CA GLU A 284 41.58 37.77 -34.17
C GLU A 284 43.07 37.59 -34.55
N SER A 285 43.35 36.86 -35.64
CA SER A 285 44.69 36.68 -36.25
C SER A 285 44.95 37.67 -37.39
#